data_AF-A0A965Y125-F1
#
_entry.id   AF-A0A965Y125-F1
#
_cell.length_a   1.000
_cell.length_b   1.000
_cell.length_c   1.000
_cell.angle_alpha   90.00
_cell.angle_beta   90.00
_cell.angle_gamma   90.00
#
_symmetry.space_group_name_H-M   'P 1'
#
loop_
_entity.id
_entity.type
_entity.pdbx_description
1 polymer ?
#
loop_
_entity_poly.entity_id
_entity_poly.type
_entity_poly.pdbx_seq_one_letter_code
_entity_poly.pdbx_strand_id
1 'polypeptide(L)'
;YDCWGFSRMIREQDQLYWEYVIARFSAFRNVWWSLANEYDFLPEKTDEDWLFYANLLIRKDPYQRLRSVHNGTKIYDFSHDWVTHCSIQSSETQRTQAWRDQFQKPVVIDEMCYEGDIDQGWGNITAQEMSHRCWDVALRGGYIGHGETYVHPRDILWWSHGGDLHGESEPRIAFLRRVLEAVPGQQLKATPYSWDCISAGPEMSDDADAWRLIYFGIKRPSFRNFHFDDEHDYQVEIIDTWNMTIEDAGTHRGWFKIPLPARQYIALRIIRKPE
;
A
#
# COMPACT_ATOMS: atom_id res chain seq x y z
N TYR A 1 4.29 -24.45 4.99
CA TYR A 1 3.96 -23.63 6.17
C TYR A 1 4.68 -24.09 7.43
N ASP A 2 4.66 -25.37 7.80
CA ASP A 2 5.30 -25.77 9.07
C ASP A 2 5.87 -27.20 9.04
N CYS A 3 7.05 -27.37 9.64
CA CYS A 3 7.74 -28.65 9.81
C CYS A 3 7.88 -29.07 11.28
N TRP A 4 7.40 -28.25 12.22
CA TRP A 4 7.60 -28.43 13.66
C TRP A 4 6.31 -28.63 14.46
N GLY A 5 5.14 -28.38 13.85
CA GLY A 5 3.82 -28.60 14.44
C GLY A 5 3.23 -27.39 15.16
N PHE A 6 3.88 -26.23 15.12
CA PHE A 6 3.36 -24.96 15.66
C PHE A 6 2.05 -24.54 14.98
N SER A 7 1.87 -24.81 13.69
CA SER A 7 0.63 -24.50 12.97
C SER A 7 -0.54 -25.37 13.40
N ARG A 8 -0.27 -26.47 14.12
CA ARG A 8 -1.23 -27.51 14.52
C ARG A 8 -1.42 -27.61 16.04
N MET A 9 -0.93 -26.64 16.79
CA MET A 9 -1.14 -26.60 18.23
C MET A 9 -2.64 -26.60 18.55
N ILE A 10 -3.02 -27.23 19.67
CA ILE A 10 -4.41 -27.17 20.16
C ILE A 10 -4.71 -25.79 20.74
N ARG A 11 -6.00 -25.45 20.89
CA ARG A 11 -6.45 -24.12 21.33
C ARG A 11 -5.82 -23.70 22.67
N GLU A 12 -5.63 -24.62 23.61
CA GLU A 12 -4.99 -24.36 24.91
C GLU A 12 -3.52 -23.97 24.76
N GLN A 13 -2.81 -24.60 23.82
CA GLN A 13 -1.40 -24.31 23.55
C GLN A 13 -1.25 -22.94 22.87
N ASP A 14 -2.09 -22.63 21.88
CA ASP A 14 -2.10 -21.31 21.25
C ASP A 14 -2.46 -20.22 22.24
N GLN A 15 -3.45 -20.46 23.12
CA GLN A 15 -3.80 -19.50 24.15
C GLN A 15 -2.60 -19.19 25.05
N LEU A 16 -1.90 -20.22 25.55
CA LEU A 16 -0.71 -20.01 26.37
C LEU A 16 0.37 -19.20 25.63
N TYR A 17 0.59 -19.49 24.35
CA TYR A 17 1.52 -18.75 23.51
C TYR A 17 1.11 -17.29 23.33
N TRP A 18 -0.14 -17.03 22.93
CA TRP A 18 -0.66 -15.68 22.74
C TRP A 18 -0.60 -14.86 24.02
N GLU A 19 -1.04 -15.42 25.15
CA GLU A 19 -0.96 -14.72 26.44
C GLU A 19 0.47 -14.32 26.80
N TYR A 20 1.44 -15.20 26.55
CA TYR A 20 2.85 -14.93 26.79
C TYR A 20 3.41 -13.85 25.86
N VAL A 21 3.17 -13.96 24.54
CA VAL A 21 3.67 -13.01 23.53
C VAL A 21 3.06 -11.63 23.74
N ILE A 22 1.77 -11.54 24.05
CA ILE A 22 1.11 -10.26 24.35
C ILE A 22 1.73 -9.62 25.59
N ALA A 23 1.93 -10.37 26.67
CA ALA A 23 2.55 -9.87 27.90
C ALA A 23 4.00 -9.38 27.65
N ARG A 24 4.72 -10.02 26.74
CA ARG A 24 6.12 -9.69 26.40
C ARG A 24 6.23 -8.46 25.50
N PHE A 25 5.41 -8.37 24.46
CA PHE A 25 5.64 -7.44 23.35
C PHE A 25 4.66 -6.28 23.25
N SER A 26 3.52 -6.31 23.95
CA SER A 26 2.54 -5.20 23.92
C SER A 26 3.15 -3.85 24.32
N ALA A 27 4.14 -3.82 25.23
CA ALA A 27 4.83 -2.61 25.65
C ALA A 27 5.65 -1.93 24.54
N PHE A 28 6.00 -2.65 23.47
CA PHE A 28 6.79 -2.11 22.36
C PHE A 28 5.88 -1.33 21.41
N ARG A 29 6.09 -0.02 21.33
CA ARG A 29 5.23 0.90 20.57
C ARG A 29 5.16 0.66 19.07
N ASN A 30 6.16 -0.03 18.54
CA ASN A 30 6.34 -0.33 17.13
C ASN A 30 5.86 -1.75 16.75
N VAL A 31 5.12 -2.43 17.64
CA VAL A 31 4.52 -3.75 17.35
C VAL A 31 3.10 -3.58 16.82
N TRP A 32 2.80 -4.24 15.70
CA TRP A 32 1.45 -4.51 15.21
C TRP A 32 1.21 -6.03 15.24
N TRP A 33 -0.04 -6.44 15.43
CA TRP A 33 -0.43 -7.85 15.47
C TRP A 33 -1.03 -8.29 14.14
N SER A 34 -0.35 -9.16 13.40
CA SER A 34 -0.98 -9.93 12.33
C SER A 34 -1.25 -11.33 12.86
N LEU A 35 -2.52 -11.75 12.94
CA LEU A 35 -2.88 -13.06 13.52
C LEU A 35 -2.31 -14.23 12.72
N ALA A 36 -2.18 -14.07 11.40
CA ALA A 36 -1.61 -15.06 10.51
C ALA A 36 -1.09 -14.38 9.25
N ASN A 37 -0.10 -15.03 8.61
CA ASN A 37 0.09 -14.92 7.17
C ASN A 37 -0.73 -16.02 6.51
N GLU A 38 -1.66 -15.66 5.64
CA GLU A 38 -2.49 -16.61 4.88
C GLU A 38 -3.35 -17.52 5.79
N TYR A 39 -4.20 -16.88 6.61
CA TYR A 39 -5.02 -17.57 7.62
C TYR A 39 -5.86 -18.73 7.06
N ASP A 40 -6.31 -18.62 5.82
CA ASP A 40 -7.13 -19.60 5.11
C ASP A 40 -6.35 -20.83 4.63
N PHE A 41 -5.02 -20.84 4.77
CA PHE A 41 -4.16 -21.99 4.48
C PHE A 41 -3.86 -22.86 5.71
N LEU A 42 -4.42 -22.54 6.88
CA LEU A 42 -4.25 -23.28 8.12
C LEU A 42 -5.46 -24.18 8.40
N PRO A 43 -5.49 -25.43 7.89
CA PRO A 43 -6.69 -26.28 7.97
C PRO A 43 -7.03 -26.72 9.39
N GLU A 44 -6.09 -26.66 10.32
CA GLU A 44 -6.31 -26.96 11.74
C GLU A 44 -6.96 -25.80 12.51
N LYS A 45 -7.17 -24.63 11.87
CA LYS A 45 -7.76 -23.43 12.48
C LYS A 45 -9.08 -23.08 11.83
N THR A 46 -10.08 -22.82 12.66
CA THR A 46 -11.41 -22.38 12.23
C THR A 46 -11.55 -20.85 12.35
N ASP A 47 -12.57 -20.29 11.70
CA ASP A 47 -12.93 -18.87 11.88
C ASP A 47 -13.22 -18.52 13.37
N GLU A 48 -13.72 -19.49 14.16
CA GLU A 48 -13.92 -19.34 15.61
C GLU A 48 -12.58 -19.24 16.36
N ASP A 49 -11.57 -20.02 15.97
CA ASP A 49 -10.22 -19.93 16.57
C ASP A 49 -9.61 -18.55 16.32
N TRP A 50 -9.69 -18.05 15.09
CA TRP A 50 -9.20 -16.71 14.75
C TRP A 50 -9.88 -15.62 15.58
N LEU A 51 -11.20 -15.70 15.72
CA LEU A 51 -11.95 -14.77 16.57
C LEU A 51 -11.58 -14.91 18.05
N PHE A 52 -11.31 -16.12 18.54
CA PHE A 52 -10.84 -16.35 19.89
C PHE A 52 -9.47 -15.68 20.13
N TYR A 53 -8.51 -15.83 19.22
CA TYR A 53 -7.20 -15.18 19.32
C TYR A 53 -7.30 -13.65 19.24
N ALA A 54 -8.14 -13.12 18.34
CA ALA A 54 -8.43 -11.68 18.27
C ALA A 54 -8.96 -11.13 19.60
N ASN A 55 -9.86 -11.86 20.26
CA ASN A 55 -10.40 -11.48 21.56
C ASN A 55 -9.37 -11.58 22.70
N LEU A 56 -8.36 -12.44 22.59
CA LEU A 56 -7.23 -12.42 23.52
C LEU A 56 -6.42 -11.13 23.36
N LEU A 57 -6.11 -10.72 22.12
CA LEU A 57 -5.43 -9.45 21.85
C LEU A 57 -6.18 -8.26 22.43
N ILE A 58 -7.49 -8.15 22.14
CA ILE A 58 -8.31 -7.04 22.66
C ILE A 58 -8.26 -6.98 24.19
N ARG A 59 -8.40 -8.12 24.87
CA ARG A 59 -8.48 -8.16 26.33
C ARG A 59 -7.13 -7.96 27.03
N LYS A 60 -6.04 -8.45 26.43
CA LYS A 60 -4.74 -8.56 27.10
C LYS A 60 -3.69 -7.57 26.62
N ASP A 61 -3.87 -6.93 25.46
CA ASP A 61 -3.00 -5.83 25.04
C ASP A 61 -3.49 -4.51 25.66
N PRO A 62 -2.85 -4.00 26.73
CA PRO A 62 -3.31 -2.79 27.40
C PRO A 62 -3.12 -1.52 26.56
N TYR A 63 -2.34 -1.59 25.47
CA TYR A 63 -2.06 -0.45 24.60
C TYR A 63 -2.85 -0.47 23.30
N GLN A 64 -3.65 -1.51 23.07
CA GLN A 64 -4.51 -1.66 21.89
C GLN A 64 -3.74 -1.40 20.59
N ARG A 65 -2.61 -2.11 20.39
CA ARG A 65 -1.81 -2.01 19.16
C ARG A 65 -2.67 -2.32 17.93
N LEU A 66 -2.23 -1.84 16.77
CA LEU A 66 -2.86 -2.19 15.50
C LEU A 66 -2.88 -3.70 15.33
N ARG A 67 -3.99 -4.22 14.80
CA ARG A 67 -4.22 -5.65 14.69
C ARG A 67 -5.07 -5.97 13.47
N SER A 68 -4.68 -7.02 12.76
CA SER A 68 -5.36 -7.54 11.59
C SER A 68 -5.03 -9.01 11.37
N VAL A 69 -5.39 -9.52 10.20
CA VAL A 69 -5.09 -10.87 9.71
C VAL A 69 -4.84 -10.79 8.21
N HIS A 70 -3.82 -11.49 7.73
CA HIS A 70 -3.47 -11.53 6.31
C HIS A 70 -4.10 -12.77 5.64
N ASN A 71 -4.71 -12.57 4.47
CA ASN A 71 -5.30 -13.65 3.66
C ASN A 71 -4.30 -14.26 2.69
N GLY A 72 -4.55 -15.50 2.27
CA GLY A 72 -4.02 -16.07 1.03
C GLY A 72 -5.04 -15.87 -0.07
N THR A 73 -5.96 -16.82 -0.23
CA THR A 73 -6.96 -16.78 -1.31
C THR A 73 -8.30 -16.17 -0.90
N LYS A 74 -8.70 -16.32 0.37
CA LYS A 74 -9.98 -15.87 0.89
C LYS A 74 -9.80 -14.53 1.62
N ILE A 75 -10.29 -13.44 1.03
CA ILE A 75 -10.32 -12.13 1.72
C ILE A 75 -11.10 -12.26 3.03
N TYR A 76 -10.48 -11.83 4.14
CA TYR A 76 -11.12 -11.82 5.46
C TYR A 76 -12.22 -10.77 5.53
N ASP A 77 -13.23 -10.99 6.38
CA ASP A 77 -14.23 -9.96 6.67
C ASP A 77 -13.64 -8.90 7.61
N PHE A 78 -13.04 -7.87 7.04
CA PHE A 78 -12.44 -6.79 7.80
C PHE A 78 -13.47 -5.85 8.45
N SER A 79 -14.79 -6.09 8.31
CA SER A 79 -15.82 -5.30 9.02
C SER A 79 -15.81 -5.56 10.52
N HIS A 80 -15.30 -6.72 10.98
CA HIS A 80 -15.22 -7.06 12.40
C HIS A 80 -14.56 -5.97 13.26
N ASP A 81 -15.20 -5.61 14.39
CA ASP A 81 -14.76 -4.52 15.29
C ASP A 81 -13.34 -4.67 15.83
N TRP A 82 -12.87 -5.92 15.94
CA TRP A 82 -11.52 -6.18 16.43
C TRP A 82 -10.45 -5.75 15.42
N VAL A 83 -10.75 -5.72 14.12
CA VAL A 83 -9.80 -5.38 13.06
C VAL A 83 -9.58 -3.87 13.01
N THR A 84 -8.33 -3.41 13.08
CA THR A 84 -8.01 -1.96 12.99
C THR A 84 -7.74 -1.50 11.55
N HIS A 85 -7.32 -2.39 10.66
CA HIS A 85 -7.01 -2.12 9.26
C HIS A 85 -7.15 -3.40 8.43
N CYS A 86 -7.39 -3.29 7.12
CA CYS A 86 -7.32 -4.43 6.21
C CYS A 86 -5.84 -4.76 5.92
N SER A 87 -5.45 -6.03 6.01
CA SER A 87 -4.14 -6.55 5.58
C SER A 87 -4.37 -7.56 4.47
N ILE A 88 -4.15 -7.14 3.22
CA ILE A 88 -4.63 -7.87 2.04
C ILE A 88 -3.47 -8.39 1.21
N GLN A 89 -3.53 -9.68 0.87
CA GLN A 89 -2.80 -10.27 -0.26
C GLN A 89 -3.65 -10.17 -1.53
N SER A 90 -3.21 -9.39 -2.51
CA SER A 90 -3.83 -9.33 -3.83
C SER A 90 -2.97 -8.62 -4.87
N SER A 91 -2.91 -9.18 -6.08
CA SER A 91 -2.36 -8.49 -7.25
C SER A 91 -3.34 -7.48 -7.88
N GLU A 92 -4.61 -7.43 -7.42
CA GLU A 92 -5.64 -6.53 -7.94
C GLU A 92 -5.58 -5.15 -7.27
N THR A 93 -4.47 -4.41 -7.43
CA THR A 93 -4.27 -3.11 -6.77
C THR A 93 -5.39 -2.10 -7.05
N GLN A 94 -6.06 -2.22 -8.20
CA GLN A 94 -7.21 -1.39 -8.57
C GLN A 94 -8.39 -1.47 -7.59
N ARG A 95 -8.50 -2.58 -6.84
CA ARG A 95 -9.58 -2.81 -5.87
C ARG A 95 -9.34 -2.13 -4.53
N THR A 96 -8.17 -1.54 -4.30
CA THR A 96 -7.83 -0.80 -3.06
C THR A 96 -8.92 0.18 -2.65
N GLN A 97 -9.40 0.99 -3.60
CA GLN A 97 -10.48 1.95 -3.33
C GLN A 97 -11.79 1.25 -2.95
N ALA A 98 -12.15 0.17 -3.66
CA ALA A 98 -13.37 -0.58 -3.37
C ALA A 98 -13.33 -1.24 -1.98
N TRP A 99 -12.19 -1.77 -1.55
CA TRP A 99 -12.02 -2.31 -0.19
C TRP A 99 -12.10 -1.21 0.85
N ARG A 100 -11.52 -0.05 0.58
CA ARG A 100 -11.59 1.10 1.47
C ARG A 100 -13.04 1.58 1.63
N ASP A 101 -13.78 1.67 0.53
CA ASP A 101 -15.20 2.02 0.52
C ASP A 101 -16.07 0.97 1.22
N GLN A 102 -15.75 -0.32 1.05
CA GLN A 102 -16.47 -1.42 1.68
C GLN A 102 -16.26 -1.47 3.19
N PHE A 103 -15.00 -1.43 3.64
CA PHE A 103 -14.65 -1.70 5.04
C PHE A 103 -14.55 -0.45 5.90
N GLN A 104 -14.44 0.74 5.28
CA GLN A 104 -14.30 2.02 5.99
C GLN A 104 -13.14 2.01 7.00
N LYS A 105 -12.05 1.32 6.65
CA LYS A 105 -10.82 1.17 7.44
C LYS A 105 -9.60 1.44 6.56
N PRO A 106 -8.43 1.77 7.13
CA PRO A 106 -7.18 1.80 6.38
C PRO A 106 -6.95 0.47 5.66
N VAL A 107 -6.55 0.53 4.40
CA VAL A 107 -6.27 -0.66 3.59
C VAL A 107 -4.78 -0.74 3.34
N VAL A 108 -4.14 -1.76 3.90
CA VAL A 108 -2.76 -2.15 3.60
C VAL A 108 -2.84 -3.30 2.60
N ILE A 109 -2.33 -3.09 1.39
CA ILE A 109 -2.03 -4.19 0.48
C ILE A 109 -0.66 -4.70 0.91
N ASP A 110 -0.68 -5.67 1.82
CA ASP A 110 0.48 -6.18 2.53
C ASP A 110 1.34 -7.06 1.60
N GLU A 111 0.69 -7.70 0.63
CA GLU A 111 1.34 -8.49 -0.41
C GLU A 111 0.66 -8.30 -1.78
N MET A 112 1.41 -7.80 -2.76
CA MET A 112 0.91 -7.53 -4.12
C MET A 112 1.81 -8.15 -5.19
N CYS A 113 2.20 -9.41 -4.99
CA CYS A 113 3.39 -10.03 -5.59
C CYS A 113 4.70 -9.35 -5.12
N TYR A 114 5.84 -9.92 -5.49
CA TYR A 114 7.17 -9.40 -5.16
C TYR A 114 8.02 -9.21 -6.40
N GLU A 115 8.90 -8.20 -6.32
CA GLU A 115 9.95 -8.02 -7.31
C GLU A 115 10.93 -9.19 -7.25
N GLY A 116 11.23 -9.84 -8.37
CA GLY A 116 12.15 -10.97 -8.36
C GLY A 116 12.12 -11.81 -9.64
N ASP A 117 12.64 -13.03 -9.54
CA ASP A 117 12.79 -13.95 -10.68
C ASP A 117 12.60 -15.44 -10.33
N ILE A 118 11.94 -15.76 -9.20
CA ILE A 118 11.57 -17.15 -8.88
C ILE A 118 10.55 -17.72 -9.88
N ASP A 119 10.39 -19.04 -9.91
CA ASP A 119 9.45 -19.70 -10.82
C ASP A 119 7.98 -19.45 -10.43
N GLN A 120 7.69 -19.13 -9.17
CA GLN A 120 6.33 -18.87 -8.71
C GLN A 120 5.83 -17.48 -9.11
N GLY A 121 4.61 -17.42 -9.65
CA GLY A 121 3.99 -16.18 -10.14
C GLY A 121 3.73 -15.08 -9.10
N TRP A 122 3.88 -15.39 -7.81
CA TRP A 122 3.79 -14.38 -6.73
C TRP A 122 5.11 -13.63 -6.52
N GLY A 123 6.25 -14.09 -7.04
CA GLY A 123 7.56 -13.50 -6.74
C GLY A 123 8.44 -13.18 -7.95
N ASN A 124 7.84 -12.91 -9.11
CA ASN A 124 8.59 -12.75 -10.35
C ASN A 124 8.17 -11.55 -11.20
N ILE A 125 7.67 -10.49 -10.55
CA ILE A 125 7.40 -9.23 -11.25
C ILE A 125 8.65 -8.37 -11.34
N THR A 126 8.68 -7.47 -12.32
CA THR A 126 9.77 -6.50 -12.47
C THR A 126 9.70 -5.42 -11.40
N ALA A 127 10.83 -4.77 -11.13
CA ALA A 127 10.93 -3.57 -10.30
C ALA A 127 9.97 -2.44 -10.75
N GLN A 128 9.81 -2.28 -12.07
CA GLN A 128 8.92 -1.28 -12.66
C GLN A 128 7.46 -1.58 -12.33
N GLU A 129 7.06 -2.85 -12.41
CA GLU A 129 5.71 -3.29 -12.05
C GLU A 129 5.46 -3.13 -10.55
N MET A 130 6.41 -3.52 -9.70
CA MET A 130 6.30 -3.31 -8.25
C MET A 130 6.14 -1.81 -7.93
N SER A 131 6.99 -0.97 -8.52
CA SER A 131 6.89 0.49 -8.37
C SER A 131 5.55 1.01 -8.87
N HIS A 132 5.05 0.53 -10.02
CA HIS A 132 3.75 0.91 -10.55
C HIS A 132 2.62 0.57 -9.58
N ARG A 133 2.61 -0.64 -9.02
CA ARG A 133 1.62 -1.10 -8.05
C ARG A 133 1.63 -0.25 -6.79
N CYS A 134 2.81 0.11 -6.28
CA CYS A 134 2.96 1.03 -5.16
C CYS A 134 2.26 2.38 -5.46
N TRP A 135 2.50 2.97 -6.62
CA TRP A 135 1.85 4.23 -7.01
C TRP A 135 0.33 4.08 -7.20
N ASP A 136 -0.14 2.97 -7.79
CA ASP A 136 -1.58 2.70 -7.98
C ASP A 136 -2.29 2.56 -6.62
N VAL A 137 -1.74 1.79 -5.68
CA VAL A 137 -2.29 1.64 -4.32
C VAL A 137 -2.31 2.99 -3.58
N ALA A 138 -1.20 3.73 -3.61
CA ALA A 138 -1.10 5.01 -2.90
C ALA A 138 -2.13 6.04 -3.40
N LEU A 139 -2.30 6.21 -4.72
CA LEU A 139 -3.30 7.14 -5.25
C LEU A 139 -4.74 6.66 -5.02
N ARG A 140 -4.95 5.39 -4.70
CA ARG A 140 -6.25 4.85 -4.29
C ARG A 140 -6.52 5.01 -2.79
N GLY A 141 -5.60 5.62 -2.05
CA GLY A 141 -5.68 5.84 -0.61
C GLY A 141 -5.34 4.60 0.23
N GLY A 142 -4.60 3.65 -0.36
CA GLY A 142 -4.08 2.49 0.36
C GLY A 142 -2.62 2.65 0.78
N TYR A 143 -2.16 1.67 1.56
CA TYR A 143 -0.79 1.52 2.05
C TYR A 143 -0.19 0.21 1.51
N ILE A 144 1.13 0.10 1.51
CA ILE A 144 1.86 -0.84 0.65
C ILE A 144 2.83 -1.66 1.50
N GLY A 145 2.80 -2.99 1.37
CA GLY A 145 3.88 -3.89 1.73
C GLY A 145 4.74 -4.23 0.51
N HIS A 146 6.05 -4.36 0.73
CA HIS A 146 7.04 -4.71 -0.30
C HIS A 146 7.79 -5.99 0.09
N GLY A 147 8.12 -6.79 -0.91
CA GLY A 147 9.03 -7.93 -0.79
C GLY A 147 9.84 -8.13 -2.07
N GLU A 148 10.95 -8.85 -1.92
CA GLU A 148 11.90 -9.16 -2.99
C GLU A 148 12.29 -10.64 -2.98
N THR A 149 12.35 -11.25 -4.16
CA THR A 149 12.56 -12.68 -4.39
C THR A 149 13.48 -12.94 -5.58
N TYR A 150 14.70 -12.43 -5.55
CA TYR A 150 15.73 -12.81 -6.53
C TYR A 150 16.43 -14.12 -6.12
N VAL A 151 16.49 -15.08 -7.05
CA VAL A 151 17.21 -16.34 -6.88
C VAL A 151 18.69 -16.07 -6.61
N HIS A 152 19.14 -16.46 -5.42
CA HIS A 152 20.52 -16.29 -5.00
C HIS A 152 21.29 -17.63 -5.03
N PRO A 153 22.56 -17.69 -5.48
CA PRO A 153 23.36 -18.93 -5.51
C PRO A 153 23.57 -19.65 -4.16
N ARG A 154 23.24 -18.98 -3.06
CA ARG A 154 23.30 -19.51 -1.68
C ARG A 154 21.91 -19.87 -1.13
N ASP A 155 20.89 -19.88 -1.98
CA ASP A 155 19.51 -20.16 -1.61
C ASP A 155 18.96 -19.18 -0.54
N ILE A 156 19.32 -17.90 -0.68
CA ILE A 156 18.87 -16.80 0.19
C ILE A 156 17.85 -15.97 -0.60
N LEU A 157 16.58 -16.05 -0.20
CA LEU A 157 15.52 -15.18 -0.71
C LEU A 157 15.22 -14.11 0.34
N TRP A 158 15.37 -12.83 -0.01
CA TRP A 158 15.22 -11.72 0.94
C TRP A 158 13.86 -11.74 1.66
N TRP A 159 12.77 -11.97 0.92
CA TRP A 159 11.41 -12.11 1.45
C TRP A 159 11.29 -13.07 2.65
N SER A 160 12.06 -14.16 2.68
CA SER A 160 12.01 -15.17 3.76
C SER A 160 13.20 -15.11 4.71
N HIS A 161 14.40 -14.85 4.20
CA HIS A 161 15.66 -14.99 4.94
C HIS A 161 16.26 -13.62 5.36
N GLY A 162 15.77 -12.52 4.81
CA GLY A 162 16.39 -11.20 4.89
C GLY A 162 17.74 -11.15 4.15
N GLY A 163 18.58 -10.17 4.53
CA GLY A 163 19.88 -9.93 3.90
C GLY A 163 19.88 -8.67 3.04
N ASP A 164 20.62 -8.72 1.94
CA ASP A 164 20.76 -7.60 1.01
C ASP A 164 19.59 -7.57 0.01
N LEU A 165 19.15 -6.37 -0.35
CA LEU A 165 18.23 -6.16 -1.47
C LEU A 165 19.05 -6.11 -2.77
N HIS A 166 18.55 -6.77 -3.81
CA HIS A 166 19.16 -6.89 -5.12
C HIS A 166 18.36 -6.18 -6.22
N GLY A 167 17.11 -5.81 -5.91
CA GLY A 167 16.19 -5.16 -6.81
C GLY A 167 16.41 -3.66 -6.98
N GLU A 168 15.49 -3.08 -7.73
CA GLU A 168 15.48 -1.67 -8.08
C GLU A 168 14.28 -0.91 -7.51
N SER A 169 13.22 -1.57 -7.01
CA SER A 169 12.03 -0.85 -6.53
C SER A 169 12.21 -0.14 -5.19
N GLU A 170 13.07 -0.60 -4.30
CA GLU A 170 13.31 0.02 -2.98
C GLU A 170 13.59 1.53 -3.05
N PRO A 171 14.55 2.03 -3.87
CA PRO A 171 14.79 3.47 -3.95
C PRO A 171 13.59 4.22 -4.56
N ARG A 172 12.78 3.59 -5.41
CA ARG A 172 11.56 4.20 -6.00
C ARG A 172 10.41 4.24 -4.99
N ILE A 173 10.32 3.26 -4.09
CA ILE A 173 9.38 3.29 -2.96
C ILE A 173 9.79 4.40 -1.98
N ALA A 174 11.09 4.56 -1.70
CA ALA A 174 11.59 5.70 -0.92
C ALA A 174 11.30 7.04 -1.60
N PHE A 175 11.37 7.11 -2.94
CA PHE A 175 10.95 8.30 -3.69
C PHE A 175 9.44 8.58 -3.57
N LEU A 176 8.60 7.56 -3.74
CA LEU A 176 7.15 7.68 -3.52
C LEU A 176 6.86 8.20 -2.10
N ARG A 177 7.52 7.67 -1.07
CA ARG A 177 7.39 8.16 0.30
C ARG A 177 7.64 9.67 0.41
N ARG A 178 8.71 10.19 -0.21
CA ARG A 178 9.00 11.64 -0.21
C ARG A 178 7.90 12.45 -0.88
N VAL A 179 7.28 11.93 -1.94
CA VAL A 179 6.14 12.58 -2.59
C VAL A 179 4.91 12.59 -1.68
N LEU A 180 4.65 11.49 -0.97
CA LEU A 180 3.53 11.36 -0.03
C LEU A 180 3.71 12.24 1.23
N GLU A 181 4.93 12.39 1.74
CA GLU A 181 5.24 13.27 2.87
C GLU A 181 4.98 14.75 2.56
N ALA A 182 4.97 15.13 1.27
CA ALA A 182 4.62 16.48 0.80
C ALA A 182 3.11 16.71 0.61
N VAL A 183 2.29 15.67 0.76
CA VAL A 183 0.82 15.80 0.70
C VAL A 183 0.34 16.49 1.98
N PRO A 184 -0.53 17.52 1.91
CA PRO A 184 -1.18 18.08 3.08
C PRO A 184 -1.86 16.99 3.94
N GLY A 185 -1.52 16.90 5.23
CA GLY A 185 -2.04 15.84 6.10
C GLY A 185 -1.48 14.42 5.84
N GLN A 186 -0.57 14.26 4.86
CA GLN A 186 0.15 13.03 4.51
C GLN A 186 -0.75 11.83 4.17
N GLN A 187 -1.99 12.08 3.76
CA GLN A 187 -2.97 11.06 3.41
C GLN A 187 -3.62 11.43 2.09
N LEU A 188 -3.72 10.46 1.18
CA LEU A 188 -4.37 10.61 -0.11
C LEU A 188 -5.74 9.96 -0.14
N LYS A 189 -6.66 10.61 -0.84
CA LYS A 189 -7.95 10.08 -1.25
C LYS A 189 -8.03 10.03 -2.76
N ALA A 190 -8.51 8.92 -3.32
CA ALA A 190 -8.88 8.89 -4.73
C ALA A 190 -9.96 9.94 -5.02
N THR A 191 -9.75 10.75 -6.05
CA THR A 191 -10.67 11.79 -6.50
C THR A 191 -11.04 11.53 -7.95
N PRO A 192 -12.32 11.66 -8.36
CA PRO A 192 -12.68 11.62 -9.77
C PRO A 192 -11.92 12.68 -10.58
N TYR A 193 -11.53 12.32 -11.80
CA TYR A 193 -10.91 13.26 -12.76
C TYR A 193 -11.17 12.84 -14.21
N SER A 194 -10.58 11.73 -14.64
CA SER A 194 -10.74 11.20 -16.00
C SER A 194 -10.62 9.68 -15.99
N TRP A 195 -11.32 9.00 -16.90
CA TRP A 195 -11.31 7.53 -17.03
C TRP A 195 -9.90 6.98 -17.32
N ASP A 196 -9.03 7.81 -17.87
CA ASP A 196 -7.76 7.37 -18.42
C ASP A 196 -6.56 7.55 -17.48
N CYS A 197 -6.76 8.03 -16.26
CA CYS A 197 -5.69 8.17 -15.26
C CYS A 197 -6.27 8.05 -13.85
N ILE A 198 -5.39 7.94 -12.86
CA ILE A 198 -5.78 7.93 -11.45
C ILE A 198 -5.48 9.32 -10.92
N SER A 199 -6.41 9.88 -10.15
CA SER A 199 -6.23 11.17 -9.49
C SER A 199 -6.48 10.99 -8.01
N ALA A 200 -5.70 11.70 -7.21
CA ALA A 200 -5.85 11.77 -5.77
C ALA A 200 -5.63 13.20 -5.27
N GLY A 201 -6.28 13.51 -4.15
CA GLY A 201 -6.08 14.75 -3.40
C GLY A 201 -5.85 14.45 -1.92
N PRO A 202 -5.54 15.47 -1.10
CA PRO A 202 -5.37 15.28 0.34
C PRO A 202 -6.68 14.83 0.98
N GLU A 203 -6.65 13.80 1.84
CA GLU A 203 -7.86 13.21 2.45
C GLU A 203 -8.68 14.22 3.24
N MET A 204 -8.01 15.13 3.93
CA MET A 204 -8.62 16.14 4.80
C MET A 204 -8.94 17.46 4.07
N SER A 205 -8.84 17.51 2.75
CA SER A 205 -9.16 18.71 1.96
C SER A 205 -10.59 18.69 1.46
N ASP A 206 -11.34 19.76 1.73
CA ASP A 206 -12.67 19.98 1.15
C ASP A 206 -12.58 20.54 -0.28
N ASP A 207 -11.41 21.08 -0.67
CA ASP A 207 -11.14 21.56 -2.02
C ASP A 207 -10.18 20.59 -2.73
N ALA A 208 -10.74 19.74 -3.59
CA ALA A 208 -9.98 18.77 -4.38
C ALA A 208 -9.17 19.41 -5.52
N ASP A 209 -9.43 20.67 -5.85
CA ASP A 209 -8.73 21.38 -6.91
C ASP A 209 -7.55 22.20 -6.36
N ALA A 210 -7.55 22.55 -5.06
CA ALA A 210 -6.42 23.20 -4.42
C ALA A 210 -5.12 22.37 -4.45
N TRP A 211 -5.21 21.05 -4.44
CA TRP A 211 -4.06 20.15 -4.52
C TRP A 211 -4.45 18.82 -5.18
N ARG A 212 -3.70 18.40 -6.20
CA ARG A 212 -3.98 17.17 -6.93
C ARG A 212 -2.71 16.45 -7.35
N LEU A 213 -2.73 15.12 -7.25
CA LEU A 213 -1.75 14.20 -7.81
C LEU A 213 -2.42 13.31 -8.85
N ILE A 214 -1.94 13.35 -10.09
CA ILE A 214 -2.48 12.56 -11.20
C ILE A 214 -1.40 11.60 -11.66
N TYR A 215 -1.70 10.30 -11.77
CA TYR A 215 -0.77 9.28 -12.24
C TYR A 215 -1.29 8.62 -13.52
N PHE A 216 -0.45 8.58 -14.55
CA PHE A 216 -0.80 8.02 -15.85
C PHE A 216 -0.53 6.51 -15.96
N GLY A 217 0.13 5.91 -14.97
CA GLY A 217 0.43 4.47 -14.95
C GLY A 217 1.17 4.03 -16.21
N ILE A 218 0.67 2.99 -16.86
CA ILE A 218 1.26 2.43 -18.09
C ILE A 218 1.07 3.32 -19.34
N LYS A 219 0.33 4.43 -19.26
CA LYS A 219 0.05 5.30 -20.40
C LYS A 219 1.17 6.30 -20.63
N ARG A 220 1.26 6.80 -21.87
CA ARG A 220 2.38 7.60 -22.37
C ARG A 220 1.92 8.87 -23.10
N PRO A 221 1.08 9.73 -22.51
CA PRO A 221 0.65 10.95 -23.18
C PRO A 221 1.86 11.84 -23.51
N SER A 222 1.83 12.47 -24.69
CA SER A 222 2.81 13.51 -25.07
C SER A 222 2.42 14.89 -24.55
N PHE A 223 1.19 15.05 -24.07
CA PHE A 223 0.70 16.24 -23.39
C PHE A 223 -0.60 15.95 -22.63
N ARG A 224 -0.99 16.87 -21.74
CA ARG A 224 -2.32 16.90 -21.10
C ARG A 224 -2.86 18.32 -21.04
N ASN A 225 -4.16 18.48 -21.30
CA ASN A 225 -4.85 19.77 -21.18
C ASN A 225 -5.58 19.83 -19.84
N PHE A 226 -5.60 21.00 -19.22
CA PHE A 226 -6.25 21.26 -17.96
C PHE A 226 -7.08 22.53 -18.01
N HIS A 227 -8.10 22.55 -17.18
CA HIS A 227 -8.86 23.72 -16.80
C HIS A 227 -9.43 23.45 -15.42
N PHE A 228 -9.05 24.26 -14.43
CA PHE A 228 -9.57 24.20 -13.07
C PHE A 228 -10.54 25.37 -12.86
N ASP A 229 -10.01 26.59 -12.90
CA ASP A 229 -10.76 27.84 -12.90
C ASP A 229 -9.97 28.96 -13.61
N ASP A 230 -10.59 30.14 -13.74
CA ASP A 230 -10.00 31.34 -14.35
C ASP A 230 -9.44 32.34 -13.31
N GLU A 231 -9.50 32.01 -12.02
CA GLU A 231 -9.24 32.95 -10.91
C GLU A 231 -7.88 32.71 -10.26
N HIS A 232 -7.49 31.44 -10.09
CA HIS A 232 -6.32 31.05 -9.33
C HIS A 232 -5.16 30.61 -10.22
N ASP A 233 -3.95 30.81 -9.72
CA ASP A 233 -2.74 30.27 -10.32
C ASP A 233 -2.41 28.88 -9.80
N TYR A 234 -2.03 27.98 -10.70
CA TYR A 234 -1.70 26.60 -10.41
C TYR A 234 -0.24 26.31 -10.76
N GLN A 235 0.54 25.92 -9.76
CA GLN A 235 1.87 25.37 -9.96
C GLN A 235 1.76 23.92 -10.41
N VAL A 236 2.46 23.55 -11.47
CA VAL A 236 2.48 22.17 -11.99
C VAL A 236 3.90 21.61 -11.93
N GLU A 237 4.03 20.38 -11.48
CA GLU A 237 5.27 19.61 -11.49
C GLU A 237 5.06 18.28 -12.22
N ILE A 238 6.01 17.91 -13.07
CA ILE A 238 6.07 16.61 -13.73
C ILE A 238 6.96 15.69 -12.90
N ILE A 239 6.42 14.54 -12.53
CA ILE A 239 7.10 13.54 -11.70
C ILE A 239 7.35 12.31 -12.56
N ASP A 240 8.61 12.00 -12.85
CA ASP A 240 9.00 10.71 -13.43
C ASP A 240 9.23 9.73 -12.28
N THR A 241 8.28 8.83 -12.05
CA THR A 241 8.28 8.00 -10.84
C THR A 241 9.36 6.91 -10.86
N TRP A 242 9.81 6.52 -12.06
CA TRP A 242 10.85 5.52 -12.24
C TRP A 242 12.26 6.12 -12.15
N ASN A 243 12.47 7.27 -12.81
CA ASN A 243 13.75 7.99 -12.78
C ASN A 243 13.89 8.86 -11.52
N MET A 244 12.84 8.96 -10.70
CA MET A 244 12.80 9.65 -9.42
C MET A 244 13.11 11.15 -9.55
N THR A 245 12.58 11.80 -10.58
CA THR A 245 12.75 13.23 -10.83
C THR A 245 11.44 14.00 -10.62
N ILE A 246 11.58 15.27 -10.25
CA ILE A 246 10.48 16.23 -10.17
C ILE A 246 10.93 17.47 -10.94
N GLU A 247 10.21 17.82 -12.01
CA GLU A 247 10.50 18.94 -12.89
C GLU A 247 9.40 19.99 -12.80
N ASP A 248 9.77 21.25 -12.59
CA ASP A 248 8.85 22.38 -12.60
C ASP A 248 8.32 22.61 -14.03
N ALA A 249 7.00 22.51 -14.21
CA ALA A 249 6.32 22.74 -15.47
C ALA A 249 5.63 24.11 -15.55
N GLY A 250 5.92 25.01 -14.61
CA GLY A 250 5.47 26.39 -14.57
C GLY A 250 4.16 26.62 -13.83
N THR A 251 3.74 27.87 -13.84
CA THR A 251 2.49 28.36 -13.26
C THR A 251 1.49 28.69 -14.35
N HIS A 252 0.25 28.22 -14.20
CA HIS A 252 -0.78 28.32 -15.22
C HIS A 252 -2.13 28.74 -14.61
N ARG A 253 -3.00 29.34 -15.42
CA ARG A 253 -4.36 29.77 -15.06
C ARG A 253 -5.31 29.54 -16.23
N GLY A 254 -6.58 29.26 -15.96
CA GLY A 254 -7.57 28.99 -17.00
C GLY A 254 -7.25 27.73 -17.79
N TRP A 255 -7.36 27.79 -19.12
CA TRP A 255 -6.97 26.70 -20.00
C TRP A 255 -5.46 26.65 -20.25
N PHE A 256 -4.84 25.52 -19.95
CA PHE A 256 -3.43 25.30 -20.23
C PHE A 256 -3.11 23.88 -20.68
N LYS A 257 -1.96 23.74 -21.34
CA LYS A 257 -1.43 22.49 -21.88
C LYS A 257 -0.07 22.21 -21.27
N ILE A 258 0.10 21.04 -20.68
CA ILE A 258 1.36 20.55 -20.14
C ILE A 258 1.96 19.55 -21.12
N PRO A 259 3.10 19.85 -21.76
CA PRO A 259 3.87 18.86 -22.51
C PRO A 259 4.37 17.76 -21.57
N LEU A 260 4.33 16.51 -22.03
CA LEU A 260 4.73 15.34 -21.25
C LEU A 260 5.75 14.50 -22.05
N PRO A 261 6.63 13.73 -21.39
CA PRO A 261 7.77 13.10 -22.05
C PRO A 261 7.41 11.87 -22.92
N ALA A 262 6.11 11.55 -23.08
CA ALA A 262 5.64 10.34 -23.77
C ALA A 262 6.29 9.04 -23.22
N ARG A 263 6.48 8.97 -21.90
CA ARG A 263 6.98 7.80 -21.15
C ARG A 263 5.91 7.25 -20.22
N GLN A 264 6.09 6.00 -19.78
CA GLN A 264 5.24 5.39 -18.76
C GLN A 264 5.62 5.96 -17.39
N TYR A 265 4.73 5.74 -16.42
CA TYR A 265 4.98 6.02 -15.01
C TYR A 265 5.25 7.50 -14.73
N ILE A 266 4.55 8.37 -15.47
CA ILE A 266 4.56 9.81 -15.22
C ILE A 266 3.39 10.16 -14.31
N ALA A 267 3.68 10.97 -13.30
CA ALA A 267 2.69 11.66 -12.49
C ALA A 267 2.78 13.18 -12.68
N LEU A 268 1.71 13.88 -12.33
CA LEU A 268 1.64 15.33 -12.24
C LEU A 268 1.20 15.70 -10.84
N ARG A 269 1.91 16.62 -10.21
CA ARG A 269 1.45 17.30 -8.98
C ARG A 269 1.04 18.71 -9.35
N ILE A 270 -0.18 19.09 -8.96
CA ILE A 270 -0.79 20.38 -9.29
C ILE A 270 -1.23 21.01 -7.98
N ILE A 271 -0.76 22.23 -7.71
CA ILE A 271 -0.97 22.92 -6.43
C ILE A 271 -1.44 24.34 -6.73
N ARG A 272 -2.60 24.72 -6.19
CA ARG A 272 -3.07 26.10 -6.24
C ARG A 272 -2.13 26.98 -5.41
N LYS A 273 -1.67 28.09 -5.98
CA LYS A 273 -0.87 29.08 -5.27
C LYS A 273 -1.76 29.90 -4.32
N PRO A 274 -1.26 30.25 -3.13
CA PRO A 274 -1.93 31.23 -2.28
C PRO A 274 -1.95 32.59 -2.99
N GLU A 275 -3.01 33.36 -2.72
CA GLU A 275 -3.16 34.75 -3.18
C GLU A 275 -2.06 35.67 -2.65
#